data_AF-A0A7X9IRX9-F1
#
_entry.id   AF-A0A7X9IRX9-F1
#
_cell.length_a   1.000
_cell.length_b   1.000
_cell.length_c   1.000
_cell.angle_alpha   90.00
_cell.angle_beta   90.00
_cell.angle_gamma   90.00
#
_symmetry.space_group_name_H-M   'P 1'
#
loop_
_entity.id
_entity.type
_entity.pdbx_description
1 polymer ?
#
loop_
_entity_poly.entity_id
_entity_poly.type
_entity_poly.pdbx_seq_one_letter_code
_entity_poly.pdbx_strand_id
1 'polypeptide(L)'
;MNISSTKIILNLFGLLLTFVTGVILTKTGKPYNVVIQTLHKLSSIGFFIIVIVTCISLLKDKNLLTISQIFIFLTIIFFALSIISGGLVLALKNVNIYILYSHRILPFLGLTFGIITCILTIIKK
;
A
#
# COMPACT_ATOMS: atom_id res chain seq x y z
N MET A 1 -9.59 -14.56 19.55
CA MET A 1 -8.69 -14.44 18.38
C MET A 1 -7.38 -13.80 18.85
N ASN A 2 -6.22 -14.38 18.56
CA ASN A 2 -4.93 -13.77 18.94
C ASN A 2 -4.74 -12.45 18.16
N ILE A 3 -4.35 -11.38 18.85
CA ILE A 3 -4.16 -10.03 18.29
C ILE A 3 -3.25 -10.05 17.06
N SER A 4 -2.25 -10.95 17.04
CA SER A 4 -1.34 -11.12 15.90
C SER A 4 -2.07 -11.62 14.64
N SER A 5 -2.91 -12.65 14.79
CA SER A 5 -3.69 -13.22 13.69
C SER A 5 -4.68 -12.20 13.10
N THR A 6 -5.32 -11.40 13.95
CA THR A 6 -6.24 -10.34 13.51
C THR A 6 -5.54 -9.30 12.64
N LYS A 7 -4.32 -8.87 13.01
CA LYS A 7 -3.53 -7.91 12.22
C LYS A 7 -3.14 -8.45 10.85
N ILE A 8 -2.76 -9.73 10.77
CA ILE A 8 -2.41 -10.39 9.51
C ILE A 8 -3.62 -10.46 8.58
N ILE A 9 -4.77 -10.88 9.11
CA ILE A 9 -6.02 -10.97 8.34
C ILE A 9 -6.43 -9.58 7.83
N LEU A 10 -6.38 -8.55 8.67
CA LEU A 10 -6.72 -7.18 8.26
C LEU A 10 -5.79 -6.65 7.15
N ASN A 11 -4.49 -6.92 7.26
CA ASN A 11 -3.51 -6.55 6.23
C ASN A 11 -3.80 -7.23 4.89
N LEU A 12 -3.99 -8.55 4.89
CA LEU A 12 -4.30 -9.31 3.69
C LEU A 12 -5.62 -8.86 3.07
N PHE A 13 -6.65 -8.68 3.89
CA PHE A 13 -7.95 -8.22 3.42
C PHE A 13 -7.88 -6.81 2.82
N GLY A 14 -7.25 -5.86 3.50
CA GLY A 14 -7.10 -4.48 3.01
C GLY A 14 -6.30 -4.41 1.71
N LEU A 15 -5.25 -5.22 1.60
CA LEU A 15 -4.45 -5.37 0.38
C LEU A 15 -5.29 -5.91 -0.77
N LEU A 16 -5.95 -7.06 -0.57
CA LEU A 16 -6.76 -7.71 -1.61
C LEU A 16 -7.89 -6.79 -2.07
N LEU A 17 -8.61 -6.18 -1.12
CA LEU A 17 -9.70 -5.25 -1.43
C LEU A 17 -9.22 -4.06 -2.27
N THR A 18 -8.06 -3.49 -1.93
CA THR A 18 -7.48 -2.35 -2.64
C THR A 18 -7.05 -2.73 -4.06
N PHE A 19 -6.35 -3.85 -4.22
CA PHE A 19 -5.87 -4.30 -5.54
C PHE A 19 -7.01 -4.75 -6.45
N VAL A 20 -7.97 -5.52 -5.93
CA VAL A 20 -9.11 -5.99 -6.73
C VAL A 20 -9.94 -4.81 -7.21
N THR A 21 -10.28 -3.86 -6.33
CA THR A 21 -11.03 -2.67 -6.74
C THR A 21 -10.24 -1.78 -7.69
N GLY A 22 -8.91 -1.66 -7.52
CA GLY A 22 -8.04 -0.92 -8.45
C GLY A 22 -7.95 -1.54 -9.86
N VAL A 23 -7.90 -2.87 -9.95
CA VAL A 23 -7.94 -3.60 -11.23
C VAL A 23 -9.31 -3.42 -11.89
N ILE A 24 -10.40 -3.50 -11.13
CA ILE A 24 -11.74 -3.27 -11.67
C ILE A 24 -11.86 -1.85 -12.23
N LEU A 25 -11.42 -0.83 -11.48
CA LEU A 25 -11.43 0.57 -11.96
C LEU A 25 -10.59 0.77 -13.23
N THR A 26 -9.48 0.04 -13.35
CA THR A 26 -8.64 0.06 -14.55
C THR A 26 -9.38 -0.50 -15.76
N LYS A 27 -10.18 -1.55 -15.58
CA LYS A 27 -10.98 -2.17 -16.66
C LYS A 27 -12.20 -1.34 -17.04
N THR A 28 -12.88 -0.71 -16.07
CA THR A 28 -14.09 0.09 -16.35
C THR A 28 -13.76 1.43 -16.98
N GLY A 29 -12.59 2.00 -16.68
CA GLY A 29 -12.21 3.33 -17.18
C GLY A 29 -13.11 4.45 -16.65
N LYS A 30 -12.96 5.65 -17.22
CA LYS A 30 -13.84 6.80 -16.92
C LYS A 30 -15.10 6.74 -17.78
N PRO A 31 -16.29 7.11 -17.24
CA PRO A 31 -16.54 7.54 -15.87
C PRO A 31 -16.49 6.38 -14.86
N TYR A 32 -15.82 6.59 -13.73
CA TYR A 32 -15.69 5.54 -12.71
C TYR A 32 -17.00 5.29 -11.99
N ASN A 33 -17.29 4.03 -11.66
CA ASN A 33 -18.38 3.69 -10.74
C ASN A 33 -18.05 4.25 -9.34
N VAL A 34 -18.91 5.15 -8.86
CA VAL A 34 -18.73 5.88 -7.58
C VAL A 34 -18.56 4.93 -6.41
N VAL A 35 -19.28 3.81 -6.38
CA VAL A 35 -19.21 2.82 -5.28
C VAL A 35 -17.84 2.16 -5.27
N ILE A 36 -17.40 1.63 -6.42
CA ILE A 36 -16.10 0.93 -6.54
C ILE A 36 -14.96 1.90 -6.24
N GLN A 37 -15.07 3.14 -6.72
CA GLN A 37 -14.09 4.18 -6.47
C GLN A 37 -13.99 4.54 -4.98
N THR A 38 -15.13 4.67 -4.30
CA THR A 38 -15.17 4.98 -2.87
C THR A 38 -14.57 3.83 -2.07
N LEU A 39 -14.93 2.59 -2.38
CA LEU A 39 -14.34 1.40 -1.77
C LEU A 39 -12.83 1.36 -1.96
N HIS A 40 -12.33 1.60 -3.17
CA HIS A 40 -10.90 1.61 -3.47
C HIS A 40 -10.14 2.65 -2.65
N LYS A 41 -10.66 3.88 -2.54
CA LYS A 41 -10.01 4.94 -1.76
C LYS A 41 -10.00 4.63 -0.28
N LEU A 42 -11.15 4.23 0.28
CA LEU A 42 -11.26 3.90 1.70
C LEU A 42 -10.36 2.71 2.06
N SER A 43 -10.34 1.67 1.23
CA SER A 43 -9.47 0.51 1.44
C SER A 43 -8.00 0.89 1.31
N SER A 44 -7.64 1.75 0.35
CA SER A 44 -6.25 2.20 0.15
C SER A 44 -5.74 3.00 1.36
N ILE A 45 -6.53 3.94 1.86
CA ILE A 45 -6.17 4.76 3.03
C ILE A 45 -6.10 3.88 4.27
N GLY A 46 -7.10 3.01 4.48
CA GLY A 46 -7.12 2.08 5.61
C GLY A 46 -5.90 1.16 5.60
N PHE A 47 -5.58 0.56 4.45
CA PHE A 47 -4.40 -0.27 4.28
C PHE A 47 -3.10 0.50 4.56
N PHE A 48 -2.98 1.72 4.05
CA PHE A 48 -1.80 2.55 4.29
C PHE A 48 -1.59 2.88 5.77
N ILE A 49 -2.66 3.17 6.52
CA ILE A 49 -2.60 3.39 7.96
C ILE A 49 -2.08 2.13 8.67
N ILE A 50 -2.57 0.94 8.29
CA ILE A 50 -2.10 -0.32 8.89
C ILE A 50 -0.61 -0.55 8.58
N VAL A 51 -0.18 -0.26 7.35
CA VAL A 51 1.24 -0.31 6.96
C VAL A 51 2.07 0.62 7.85
N ILE A 52 1.67 1.89 8.02
CA ILE A 52 2.38 2.85 8.89
C ILE A 52 2.47 2.33 10.33
N VAL A 53 1.37 1.88 10.91
CA VAL A 53 1.34 1.35 12.29
C VAL A 53 2.27 0.15 12.42
N THR A 54 2.28 -0.74 11.42
CA THR A 54 3.17 -1.91 11.38
C THR A 54 4.64 -1.49 11.29
N CYS A 55 4.97 -0.56 10.40
CA CYS A 55 6.30 -0.01 10.25
C CYS A 55 6.80 0.68 11.53
N ILE A 56 5.98 1.51 12.18
CA ILE A 56 6.34 2.16 13.46
C ILE A 56 6.56 1.12 14.55
N SER A 57 5.74 0.06 14.60
CA SER A 57 5.93 -1.03 15.55
C SER A 57 7.25 -1.77 15.33
N LEU A 58 7.66 -1.98 14.07
CA LEU A 58 8.93 -2.60 13.73
C LEU A 58 10.13 -1.71 14.08
N LEU A 59 10.03 -0.40 13.85
CA LEU A 59 11.09 0.56 14.18
C LEU A 59 11.36 0.67 15.69
N LYS A 60 10.40 0.28 16.54
CA LYS A 60 10.58 0.21 18.00
C LYS A 60 11.39 -1.01 18.45
N ASP A 61 11.60 -2.00 17.58
CA ASP A 61 12.44 -3.15 17.89
C ASP A 61 13.92 -2.75 17.90
N LYS A 62 14.56 -2.82 19.07
CA LYS A 62 15.99 -2.48 19.24
C LYS A 62 16.92 -3.38 18.43
N ASN A 63 16.44 -4.57 18.04
CA ASN A 63 17.20 -5.52 17.25
C ASN A 63 16.94 -5.36 15.75
N LEU A 64 16.26 -4.32 15.27
CA LEU A 64 16.06 -4.13 13.84
C LEU A 64 17.39 -3.82 13.11
N LEU A 65 17.61 -4.40 11.92
CA LEU A 65 18.77 -4.08 11.09
C LEU A 65 18.63 -2.68 10.48
N THR A 66 19.75 -1.96 10.33
CA THR A 66 19.80 -0.66 9.63
C THR A 66 19.25 -0.77 8.21
N ILE A 67 19.54 -1.85 7.48
CA ILE A 67 19.00 -2.06 6.13
C ILE A 67 17.47 -2.23 6.13
N SER A 68 16.91 -2.86 7.17
CA SER A 68 15.45 -2.98 7.32
C SER A 68 14.79 -1.61 7.56
N GLN A 69 15.46 -0.69 8.26
CA GLN A 69 14.96 0.68 8.45
C GLN A 69 14.85 1.42 7.10
N ILE A 70 15.83 1.27 6.21
CA ILE A 70 15.81 1.85 4.87
C ILE A 70 14.62 1.31 4.07
N PHE A 71 14.39 -0.01 4.08
CA PHE A 71 13.26 -0.60 3.37
C PHE A 71 11.90 -0.23 3.96
N ILE A 72 11.80 -0.05 5.27
CA ILE A 72 10.59 0.51 5.91
C ILE A 72 10.30 1.91 5.37
N PHE A 73 11.32 2.77 5.31
CA PHE A 73 11.15 4.14 4.82
C PHE A 73 10.72 4.17 3.35
N LEU A 74 11.36 3.36 2.49
CA LEU A 74 10.98 3.21 1.09
C LEU A 74 9.55 2.69 0.93
N THR A 75 9.13 1.72 1.75
CA THR A 75 7.77 1.19 1.75
C THR A 75 6.74 2.30 1.98
N ILE A 76 6.94 3.12 3.01
CA ILE A 76 6.04 4.23 3.35
C ILE A 76 6.01 5.26 2.21
N ILE A 77 7.17 5.63 1.68
CA ILE A 77 7.26 6.60 0.57
C ILE A 77 6.51 6.11 -0.65
N PHE A 78 6.69 4.86 -1.07
CA PHE A 78 6.03 4.35 -2.27
C PHE A 78 4.52 4.27 -2.12
N PHE A 79 4.00 3.88 -0.96
CA PHE A 79 2.56 3.93 -0.71
C PHE A 79 2.03 5.37 -0.65
N ALA A 80 2.77 6.31 -0.04
CA ALA A 80 2.38 7.72 -0.04
C ALA A 80 2.31 8.29 -1.46
N LEU A 81 3.33 8.05 -2.29
CA LEU A 81 3.34 8.45 -3.69
C LEU A 81 2.23 7.76 -4.50
N SER A 82 1.90 6.51 -4.19
CA SER A 82 0.76 5.81 -4.79
C SER A 82 -0.57 6.50 -4.49
N ILE A 83 -0.79 6.96 -3.26
CA ILE A 83 -2.00 7.70 -2.88
C ILE A 83 -2.06 9.05 -3.61
N ILE A 84 -0.94 9.79 -3.63
CA ILE A 84 -0.85 11.08 -4.32
C ILE A 84 -1.15 10.92 -5.81
N SER A 85 -0.50 9.96 -6.48
CA SER A 85 -0.73 9.68 -7.89
C SER A 85 -2.17 9.20 -8.16
N GLY A 86 -2.77 8.40 -7.27
CA GLY A 86 -4.19 8.02 -7.37
C GLY A 86 -5.14 9.22 -7.27
N GLY A 87 -4.83 10.18 -6.38
CA GLY A 87 -5.54 11.46 -6.29
C GLY A 87 -5.45 12.26 -7.60
N LEU A 88 -4.27 12.32 -8.21
CA LEU A 88 -4.06 12.99 -9.49
C LEU A 88 -4.81 12.32 -10.65
N VAL A 89 -4.80 10.98 -10.72
CA VAL A 89 -5.57 10.20 -11.73
C VAL A 89 -7.05 10.57 -11.68
N LEU A 90 -7.58 10.78 -10.47
CA LEU A 90 -8.95 11.20 -10.30
C LEU A 90 -9.17 12.66 -10.71
N ALA A 91 -8.37 13.59 -10.17
CA ALA A 91 -8.61 15.03 -10.32
C ALA A 91 -8.47 15.51 -11.77
N LEU A 92 -7.57 14.91 -12.56
CA LEU A 92 -7.29 15.34 -13.91
C LEU A 92 -8.27 14.73 -14.92
N LYS A 93 -8.92 15.55 -15.74
CA LYS A 93 -9.78 15.09 -16.84
C LYS A 93 -8.98 14.25 -17.85
N ASN A 94 -7.84 14.78 -18.29
CA ASN A 94 -6.89 14.10 -19.18
C ASN A 94 -5.66 13.70 -18.36
N VAL A 95 -5.54 12.42 -18.05
CA VAL A 95 -4.46 11.89 -17.21
C VAL A 95 -3.24 11.59 -18.08
N ASN A 96 -2.08 12.15 -17.71
CA ASN A 96 -0.83 11.80 -18.35
C ASN A 96 -0.49 10.33 -18.09
N ILE A 97 -0.05 9.60 -19.12
CA ILE A 97 0.33 8.19 -19.04
C ILE A 97 1.38 7.91 -17.97
N TYR A 98 2.30 8.84 -17.69
CA TYR A 98 3.30 8.70 -16.63
C TYR A 98 2.68 8.67 -15.22
N ILE A 99 1.64 9.47 -14.98
CA ILE A 99 0.92 9.50 -13.69
C ILE A 99 0.18 8.18 -13.50
N LEU A 100 -0.45 7.69 -14.57
CA LEU A 100 -1.18 6.43 -14.55
C LEU A 100 -0.25 5.23 -14.30
N TYR A 101 0.89 5.16 -14.98
CA TYR A 101 1.89 4.12 -14.74
C TYR A 101 2.48 4.21 -13.34
N SER A 102 2.78 5.41 -12.85
CA SER A 102 3.26 5.61 -11.48
C SER A 102 2.28 5.04 -10.47
N HIS A 103 0.99 5.39 -10.57
CA HIS A 103 -0.04 4.87 -9.67
C HIS A 103 -0.17 3.34 -9.73
N ARG A 104 0.10 2.73 -10.90
CA ARG A 104 0.08 1.27 -11.05
C ARG A 104 1.32 0.58 -10.49
N ILE A 105 2.51 1.15 -10.63
CA ILE A 105 3.79 0.52 -10.28
C ILE A 105 4.16 0.75 -8.81
N LEU A 106 3.93 1.95 -8.29
CA LEU A 106 4.30 2.35 -6.92
C LEU A 106 3.78 1.40 -5.82
N PRO A 107 2.52 0.91 -5.86
CA PRO A 107 2.03 -0.09 -4.90
C PRO A 107 2.88 -1.37 -4.86
N PHE A 108 3.31 -1.87 -6.03
CA PHE A 108 4.10 -3.09 -6.11
C PHE A 108 5.50 -2.89 -5.57
N LEU A 109 6.12 -1.74 -5.83
CA LEU A 109 7.41 -1.39 -5.22
C LEU A 109 7.28 -1.33 -3.68
N GLY A 110 6.26 -0.63 -3.18
CA GLY A 110 5.97 -0.58 -1.74
C GLY A 110 5.80 -1.96 -1.11
N LEU A 111 5.03 -2.84 -1.76
CA LEU A 111 4.88 -4.23 -1.30
C LEU A 111 6.20 -5.01 -1.31
N THR A 112 7.01 -4.85 -2.35
CA THR A 112 8.28 -5.56 -2.49
C THR A 112 9.22 -5.21 -1.33
N PHE A 113 9.38 -3.92 -1.03
CA PHE A 113 10.19 -3.47 0.10
C PHE A 113 9.61 -3.89 1.46
N GLY A 114 8.28 -3.90 1.60
CA GLY A 114 7.60 -4.39 2.80
C GLY A 114 7.85 -5.89 3.04
N ILE A 115 7.79 -6.70 1.97
CA ILE A 115 8.09 -8.14 2.04
C ILE A 115 9.55 -8.38 2.39
N ILE A 116 10.48 -7.67 1.75
CA ILE A 116 11.92 -7.76 2.07
C ILE A 116 12.17 -7.42 3.55
N THR A 117 11.53 -6.35 4.06
CA THR A 117 11.62 -5.98 5.48
C THR A 117 11.14 -7.13 6.37
N CYS A 118 10.00 -7.75 6.04
CA CYS A 118 9.46 -8.87 6.80
C CYS A 118 10.43 -10.05 6.83
N ILE A 119 10.97 -10.44 5.67
CA ILE A 119 11.95 -11.54 5.55
C ILE A 119 13.19 -11.26 6.40
N LEU A 120 13.77 -10.05 6.29
CA LEU A 120 14.96 -9.66 7.07
C LEU A 120 14.70 -9.68 8.58
N THR A 121 13.49 -9.31 9.00
CA THR A 121 13.10 -9.32 10.42
C THR A 121 12.93 -10.75 10.94
N ILE A 122 12.48 -11.68 10.10
CA ILE A 122 12.34 -13.10 10.44
C ILE A 122 13.71 -13.78 10.53
N ILE A 123 14.60 -13.55 9.56
CA ILE A 123 15.94 -14.18 9.51
C ILE A 123 16.82 -13.77 10.71
N LYS A 124 16.63 -12.56 11.24
CA LYS A 124 17.42 -12.06 12.38
C LYS A 124 16.93 -12.56 13.74
N LYS A 125 15.69 -13.03 13.84
CA LYS A 125 15.16 -13.61 15.09
C LYS A 125 15.69 -15.01 15.31
#